data_AF-A0A530R3W0-F1
#
_entry.id   AF-A0A530R3W0-F1
#
_cell.length_a   1.000
_cell.length_b   1.000
_cell.length_c   1.000
_cell.angle_alpha   90.00
_cell.angle_beta   90.00
_cell.angle_gamma   90.00
#
_symmetry.space_group_name_H-M   'P 1'
#
loop_
_entity.id
_entity.type
_entity.pdbx_description
1 polymer ?
#
loop_
_entity_poly.entity_id
_entity_poly.type
_entity_poly.pdbx_seq_one_letter_code
_entity_poly.pdbx_strand_id
1 'polypeptide(L)'
;SKQREAAIELLTWLSSTETQHRIALNFGLAPTRPALFQDEKIKTEQPFMASLEKVFTGATARPITPEYAKVTLALQSGISKALVSGNVQAEMDALATQIDQIVG
;
A
#
# COMPACT_ATOMS: atom_id res chain seq x y z
N SER A 1 21.58 -10.56 -0.98
CA SER A 1 22.18 -10.48 -2.32
C SER A 1 23.68 -10.71 -2.23
N LYS A 2 24.29 -11.36 -3.23
CA LYS A 2 25.75 -11.42 -3.39
C LYS A 2 26.35 -10.11 -3.94
N GLN A 3 25.52 -9.24 -4.51
CA GLN A 3 25.86 -7.90 -5.01
C GLN A 3 25.03 -6.87 -4.23
N ARG A 4 25.53 -6.41 -3.08
CA ARG A 4 24.75 -5.49 -2.22
C ARG A 4 24.81 -4.06 -2.71
N GLU A 5 25.99 -3.64 -3.15
CA GLU A 5 26.29 -2.27 -3.58
C GLU A 5 25.47 -1.92 -4.82
N ALA A 6 25.51 -2.78 -5.84
CA ALA A 6 24.70 -2.61 -7.05
C ALA A 6 23.18 -2.63 -6.75
N ALA A 7 22.74 -3.43 -5.77
CA ALA A 7 21.33 -3.46 -5.38
C ALA A 7 20.91 -2.14 -4.70
N ILE A 8 21.78 -1.55 -3.86
CA ILE A 8 21.55 -0.25 -3.24
C ILE A 8 21.53 0.84 -4.31
N GLU A 9 22.48 0.85 -5.25
CA GLU A 9 22.52 1.80 -6.34
C GLU A 9 21.22 1.78 -7.17
N LEU A 10 20.74 0.58 -7.52
CA LEU A 10 19.47 0.42 -8.22
C LEU A 10 18.28 0.95 -7.40
N LEU A 11 18.21 0.64 -6.10
CA LEU A 11 17.15 1.14 -5.22
C LEU A 11 17.18 2.67 -5.11
N THR A 12 18.36 3.26 -4.99
CA THR A 12 18.54 4.71 -4.98
C THR A 12 18.09 5.34 -6.29
N TRP A 13 18.43 4.74 -7.43
CA TRP A 13 17.97 5.21 -8.74
C TRP A 13 16.45 5.10 -8.89
N LEU A 14 15.85 3.94 -8.57
CA LEU A 14 14.39 3.70 -8.67
C LEU A 14 13.58 4.67 -7.80
N SER A 15 14.14 5.05 -6.64
CA SER A 15 13.51 5.99 -5.71
C SER A 15 13.93 7.45 -5.94
N SER A 16 14.74 7.77 -6.95
CA SER A 16 15.17 9.14 -7.25
C SER A 16 14.01 10.05 -7.66
N THR A 17 14.17 11.37 -7.51
CA THR A 17 13.16 12.35 -7.94
C THR A 17 12.87 12.22 -9.43
N GLU A 18 13.91 12.07 -10.26
CA GLU A 18 13.77 11.91 -11.71
C GLU A 18 12.97 10.65 -12.07
N THR A 19 13.30 9.50 -11.48
CA THR A 19 12.58 8.25 -11.78
C THR A 19 11.14 8.30 -11.28
N GLN A 20 10.90 8.85 -10.08
CA GLN A 20 9.55 9.01 -9.54
C GLN A 20 8.70 9.99 -10.36
N HIS A 21 9.31 11.05 -10.92
CA HIS A 21 8.64 11.98 -11.84
C HIS A 21 8.24 11.29 -13.14
N ARG A 22 9.16 10.50 -13.73
CA ARG A 22 8.86 9.68 -14.91
C ARG A 22 7.72 8.69 -14.64
N ILE A 23 7.70 8.06 -13.46
CA ILE A 23 6.64 7.13 -13.04
C ILE A 23 5.29 7.85 -12.97
N ALA A 24 5.23 9.00 -12.31
CA ALA A 24 4.01 9.80 -12.17
C ALA A 24 3.45 10.25 -13.52
N LEU A 25 4.32 10.61 -14.48
CA LEU A 25 3.90 11.07 -15.81
C LEU A 25 3.43 9.95 -16.75
N ASN A 26 4.03 8.77 -16.69
CA ASN A 26 3.91 7.80 -17.78
C ASN A 26 3.34 6.43 -17.37
N PHE A 27 3.27 6.10 -16.09
CA PHE A 27 2.96 4.74 -15.63
C PHE A 27 1.65 4.64 -14.84
N GLY A 28 0.94 5.75 -14.61
CA GLY A 28 -0.30 5.76 -13.82
C GLY A 28 -0.12 5.35 -12.36
N LEU A 29 1.12 5.45 -11.85
CA LEU A 29 1.47 5.16 -10.48
C LEU A 29 1.82 6.46 -9.76
N ALA A 30 1.24 6.65 -8.57
CA ALA A 30 1.52 7.83 -7.78
C ALA A 30 2.97 7.85 -7.29
N PRO A 31 3.62 9.02 -7.28
CA PRO A 31 4.97 9.14 -6.75
C PRO A 31 4.97 8.95 -5.23
N THR A 32 6.06 8.39 -4.71
CA THR A 32 6.28 8.28 -3.25
C THR A 32 6.96 9.50 -2.64
N ARG A 33 7.41 10.45 -3.47
CA ARG A 33 8.02 11.72 -3.04
C ARG A 33 6.97 12.83 -2.98
N PRO A 34 6.67 13.39 -1.79
CA PRO A 34 5.63 14.39 -1.63
C PRO A 34 5.77 15.63 -2.53
N ALA A 35 7.00 16.10 -2.74
CA ALA A 35 7.27 17.28 -3.57
C ALA A 35 6.77 17.13 -5.02
N LEU A 36 6.67 15.90 -5.54
CA LEU A 36 6.22 15.65 -6.92
C LEU A 36 4.72 15.85 -7.11
N PHE A 37 3.90 15.82 -6.05
CA PHE A 37 2.49 16.19 -6.18
C PHE A 37 2.30 17.68 -6.49
N GLN A 38 3.30 18.51 -6.17
CA GLN A 38 3.29 19.94 -6.47
C GLN A 38 3.96 20.30 -7.79
N ASP A 39 4.52 19.32 -8.52
CA ASP A 39 5.18 19.55 -9.79
C ASP A 39 4.20 20.03 -10.87
N GLU A 40 4.53 21.14 -11.53
CA GLU A 40 3.66 21.80 -12.50
C GLU A 40 3.41 20.94 -13.75
N LYS A 41 4.39 20.13 -14.16
CA LYS A 41 4.23 19.22 -15.30
C LYS A 41 3.29 18.08 -14.94
N ILE A 42 3.42 17.50 -13.74
CA ILE A 42 2.49 16.47 -13.24
C ILE A 42 1.07 17.04 -13.10
N LYS A 43 0.91 18.24 -12.54
CA LYS A 43 -0.40 18.90 -12.45
C LYS A 43 -1.07 19.12 -13.82
N THR A 44 -0.27 19.40 -14.85
CA THR A 44 -0.76 19.69 -16.19
C THR A 44 -1.06 18.41 -16.98
N GLU A 45 -0.12 17.47 -17.02
CA GLU A 45 -0.20 16.27 -17.86
C GLU A 45 -0.90 15.10 -17.17
N GLN A 46 -0.81 15.02 -15.83
CA GLN A 46 -1.39 13.96 -15.01
C GLN A 46 -2.13 14.53 -13.78
N PRO A 47 -3.16 15.38 -13.96
CA PRO A 47 -3.87 16.06 -12.87
C PRO A 47 -4.46 15.09 -11.83
N PHE A 48 -4.88 13.89 -12.25
CA PHE A 48 -5.33 12.85 -11.33
C PHE A 48 -4.22 12.45 -10.35
N MET A 49 -2.98 12.25 -10.80
CA MET A 49 -1.85 11.93 -9.93
C MET A 49 -1.60 13.03 -8.90
N ALA A 50 -1.61 14.31 -9.33
CA ALA A 50 -1.46 15.44 -8.42
C ALA A 50 -2.54 15.47 -7.32
N SER A 51 -3.79 15.14 -7.66
CA SER A 51 -4.92 15.13 -6.72
C SER A 51 -4.81 14.08 -5.60
N LEU A 52 -3.96 13.06 -5.76
CA LEU A 52 -3.82 11.96 -4.81
C LEU A 52 -2.98 12.32 -3.57
N GLU A 53 -2.38 13.51 -3.51
CA GLU A 53 -1.56 13.95 -2.36
C GLU A 53 -2.28 13.76 -1.02
N LYS A 54 -3.53 14.23 -0.93
CA LYS A 54 -4.36 14.11 0.27
C LYS A 54 -4.76 12.67 0.57
N VAL A 55 -4.95 11.85 -0.47
CA VAL A 55 -5.27 10.42 -0.32
C VAL A 55 -4.09 9.68 0.31
N PHE A 56 -2.87 9.89 -0.20
CA PHE A 56 -1.69 9.18 0.29
C PHE A 56 -1.17 9.72 1.62
N THR A 57 -1.29 11.01 1.89
CA THR A 57 -0.93 11.58 3.21
C THR A 57 -1.91 11.20 4.31
N GLY A 58 -3.17 10.89 3.96
CA GLY A 58 -4.19 10.38 4.88
C GLY A 58 -4.32 8.85 4.91
N ALA A 59 -3.49 8.10 4.18
CA ALA A 59 -3.64 6.65 4.06
C ALA A 59 -3.31 5.94 5.38
N THR A 60 -4.14 4.94 5.74
CA THR A 60 -3.87 4.06 6.87
C THR A 60 -3.13 2.82 6.39
N ALA A 61 -1.95 2.56 6.95
CA ALA A 61 -1.23 1.31 6.69
C ALA A 61 -2.01 0.11 7.23
N ARG A 62 -1.95 -1.01 6.52
CA ARG A 62 -2.43 -2.30 7.04
C ARG A 62 -1.61 -2.70 8.29
N PRO A 63 -2.13 -3.60 9.15
CA PRO A 63 -1.44 -3.97 10.40
C PRO A 63 0.03 -4.35 10.19
N ILE A 64 0.93 -3.77 10.98
CA ILE A 64 2.37 -4.01 10.90
C ILE A 64 2.73 -5.08 11.93
N THR A 65 2.96 -6.31 11.47
CA THR A 65 3.36 -7.44 12.32
C THR A 65 4.16 -8.46 11.52
N PRO A 66 5.13 -9.18 12.12
CA PRO A 66 5.78 -10.33 11.48
C PRO A 66 4.78 -11.41 11.03
N GLU A 67 3.63 -11.50 11.71
CA GLU A 67 2.57 -12.47 11.43
C GLU A 67 1.58 -11.98 10.35
N TYR A 68 1.90 -10.89 9.63
CA TYR A 68 0.96 -10.25 8.70
C TYR A 68 0.42 -11.21 7.64
N ALA A 69 1.23 -12.17 7.18
CA ALA A 69 0.79 -13.21 6.26
C ALA A 69 -0.36 -14.07 6.82
N LYS A 70 -0.32 -14.41 8.11
CA LYS A 70 -1.41 -15.15 8.77
C LYS A 70 -2.62 -14.25 8.99
N VAL A 71 -2.39 -13.02 9.44
CA VAL A 71 -3.45 -12.02 9.65
C VAL A 71 -4.24 -11.77 8.36
N THR A 72 -3.56 -11.53 7.23
CA THR A 72 -4.24 -11.24 5.96
C THR A 72 -5.00 -12.45 5.43
N LEU A 73 -4.54 -13.67 5.66
CA LEU A 73 -5.26 -14.89 5.26
C LEU A 73 -6.53 -15.07 6.09
N ALA A 74 -6.45 -14.85 7.41
CA ALA A 74 -7.62 -14.88 8.29
C ALA A 74 -8.64 -13.82 7.88
N LEU A 75 -8.21 -12.56 7.69
CA LEU A 75 -9.06 -11.46 7.24
C LEU A 75 -9.78 -11.80 5.92
N GLN A 76 -9.04 -12.27 4.90
CA GLN A 76 -9.64 -12.63 3.60
C GLN A 76 -10.70 -13.73 3.75
N SER A 77 -10.41 -14.79 4.52
CA SER A 77 -11.34 -15.89 4.73
C SER A 77 -12.58 -15.45 5.52
N GLY A 78 -12.39 -14.78 6.66
CA GLY A 78 -13.48 -14.36 7.53
C GLY A 78 -14.41 -13.33 6.88
N ILE A 79 -13.84 -12.33 6.19
CA ILE A 79 -14.64 -11.33 5.45
C ILE A 79 -15.41 -12.00 4.31
N SER A 80 -14.79 -12.92 3.56
CA SER A 80 -15.48 -13.67 2.50
C SER A 80 -16.66 -14.48 3.04
N LYS A 81 -16.49 -15.17 4.18
CA LYS A 81 -17.57 -15.91 4.84
C LYS A 81 -18.70 -15.00 5.30
N ALA A 82 -18.40 -13.85 5.89
CA ALA A 82 -19.40 -12.87 6.29
C ALA A 82 -20.23 -12.38 5.09
N LEU A 83 -19.57 -12.11 3.95
CA LEU A 83 -20.23 -11.67 2.72
C LEU A 83 -21.14 -12.76 2.14
N VAL A 84 -20.69 -14.02 2.11
CA VAL A 84 -21.44 -15.13 1.51
C VAL A 84 -22.57 -15.62 2.40
N SER A 85 -22.33 -15.72 3.71
CA SER A 85 -23.34 -16.21 4.67
C SER A 85 -24.39 -15.16 5.03
N GLY A 86 -24.04 -13.87 4.91
CA GLY A 86 -24.85 -12.76 5.41
C GLY A 86 -24.84 -12.61 6.95
N ASN A 87 -24.22 -13.55 7.69
CA ASN A 87 -24.13 -13.50 9.14
C ASN A 87 -22.91 -12.71 9.60
N VAL A 88 -22.93 -11.41 9.34
CA VAL A 88 -21.75 -10.54 9.52
C VAL A 88 -21.21 -10.56 10.95
N GLN A 89 -22.08 -10.42 11.96
CA GLN A 89 -21.64 -10.31 13.35
C GLN A 89 -20.91 -11.59 13.81
N ALA A 90 -21.51 -12.76 13.61
CA ALA A 90 -20.93 -14.02 14.07
C ALA A 90 -19.60 -14.34 13.38
N GLU A 91 -19.49 -14.08 12.08
CA GLU A 91 -18.25 -14.30 11.34
C GLU A 91 -17.15 -13.30 11.72
N MET A 92 -17.51 -12.05 12.05
CA MET A 92 -16.54 -11.06 12.54
C MET A 92 -16.07 -11.36 13.97
N ASP A 93 -16.95 -11.85 14.86
CA ASP A 93 -16.56 -12.25 16.22
C ASP A 93 -15.60 -13.46 16.21
N ALA A 94 -15.90 -14.44 15.35
CA ALA A 94 -15.01 -15.59 15.13
C ALA A 94 -13.66 -15.16 14.54
N LEU A 95 -13.69 -14.23 13.57
CA LEU A 95 -12.49 -13.66 12.96
C LEU A 95 -11.65 -12.90 13.99
N ALA A 96 -12.27 -12.08 14.85
CA ALA A 96 -11.57 -11.34 15.90
C ALA A 96 -10.82 -12.31 16.83
N THR A 97 -11.51 -13.36 17.30
CA THR A 97 -10.90 -14.42 18.14
C THR A 97 -9.72 -15.09 17.43
N GLN A 98 -9.84 -15.36 16.12
CA GLN A 98 -8.77 -15.96 15.34
C GLN A 98 -7.57 -15.01 15.17
N ILE A 99 -7.81 -13.72 14.98
CA ILE A 99 -6.75 -12.71 14.86
C ILE A 99 -6.00 -12.61 16.20
N ASP A 100 -6.70 -12.56 17.34
CA ASP A 100 -6.09 -12.52 18.67
C ASP A 100 -5.13 -13.71 18.87
N GLN A 101 -5.52 -14.91 18.43
CA GLN A 101 -4.66 -16.10 18.49
C GLN A 101 -3.42 -16.00 17.58
N ILE A 102 -3.49 -15.27 16.48
CA ILE A 102 -2.36 -15.08 15.55
C ILE A 102 -1.35 -14.09 16.11
N VAL A 103 -1.84 -12.99 16.71
CA VAL A 103 -0.98 -11.87 17.11
C VAL A 103 -0.56 -11.90 18.58
N GLY A 104 -1.27 -12.65 19.43
CA GLY A 104 -0.95 -12.83 20.86
C GLY A 104 -1.48 -11.71 21.73
#